data_AF-A0AAV6UGT5-F1
#
_entry.id   AF-A0AAV6UGT5-F1
#
_cell.length_a   1.000
_cell.length_b   1.000
_cell.length_c   1.000
_cell.angle_alpha   90.00
_cell.angle_beta   90.00
_cell.angle_gamma   90.00
#
_symmetry.space_group_name_H-M   'P 1'
#
loop_
_entity.id
_entity.type
_entity.pdbx_description
1 polymer ?
#
loop_
_entity_poly.entity_id
_entity_poly.type
_entity_poly.pdbx_seq_one_letter_code
_entity_poly.pdbx_strand_id
1 'polypeptide(L)'
;MNQPNSDWVFARDLIQFVMQFHRPTWKFTKEFAIESDHTHFTENFANYIQIFIQENDVRIQMDYEQAFRGIEFTKDIFNNVGQHLNREIFKGEVVFCVKKFIAYCSIIAKYTVLSYIFGLKSAPVHAVAIICDNIKYLRNIGQFTNDTWCDIQKFVGSK
;
A
#
# COMPACT_ATOMS: atom_id res chain seq x y z
N MET A 1 20.33 18.80 -1.76
CA MET A 1 19.76 17.44 -1.83
C MET A 1 18.26 17.60 -1.70
N ASN A 2 17.48 17.19 -2.71
CA ASN A 2 16.02 17.24 -2.62
C ASN A 2 15.57 16.22 -1.57
N GLN A 3 14.86 16.65 -0.54
CA GLN A 3 14.26 15.72 0.42
C GLN A 3 13.38 14.72 -0.35
N PRO A 4 13.47 13.41 -0.05
CA PRO A 4 12.59 12.43 -0.65
C PRO A 4 11.12 12.78 -0.32
N ASN A 5 10.23 12.65 -1.30
CA ASN A 5 8.79 12.88 -1.12
C ASN A 5 8.28 11.96 0.00
N SER A 6 7.73 12.54 1.08
CA SER A 6 7.29 11.79 2.27
C SER A 6 6.25 10.71 1.96
N ASP A 7 5.39 10.94 0.96
CA ASP A 7 4.39 9.99 0.51
C ASP A 7 5.05 8.75 -0.14
N TRP A 8 6.19 8.96 -0.83
CA TRP A 8 6.98 7.89 -1.43
C TRP A 8 7.73 7.08 -0.38
N VAL A 9 8.32 7.75 0.62
CA VAL A 9 9.01 7.08 1.74
C VAL A 9 8.01 6.19 2.50
N PHE A 10 6.83 6.72 2.83
CA PHE A 10 5.75 5.96 3.45
C PHE A 10 5.38 4.71 2.64
N ALA A 11 5.09 4.89 1.34
CA ALA A 11 4.65 3.79 0.49
C ALA A 11 5.75 2.72 0.35
N ARG A 12 7.01 3.12 0.19
CA ARG A 12 8.15 2.20 0.15
C ARG A 12 8.26 1.39 1.44
N ASP A 13 8.23 2.05 2.60
CA ASP A 13 8.43 1.39 3.90
C ASP A 13 7.32 0.38 4.18
N LEU A 14 6.07 0.73 3.87
CA LEU A 14 4.93 -0.18 3.92
C LEU A 14 5.17 -1.42 3.05
N ILE A 15 5.52 -1.23 1.78
CA ILE A 15 5.73 -2.35 0.84
C ILE A 15 6.92 -3.20 1.28
N GLN A 16 8.01 -2.58 1.73
CA GLN A 16 9.17 -3.31 2.24
C GLN A 16 8.82 -4.14 3.46
N PHE A 17 8.10 -3.57 4.42
CA PHE A 17 7.65 -4.28 5.62
C PHE A 17 6.83 -5.52 5.27
N VAL A 18 5.79 -5.37 4.46
CA VAL A 18 4.90 -6.49 4.09
C VAL A 18 5.62 -7.53 3.23
N MET A 19 6.52 -7.11 2.34
CA MET A 19 7.37 -8.02 1.57
C MET A 19 8.30 -8.82 2.48
N GLN A 20 8.98 -8.18 3.43
CA GLN A 20 9.90 -8.85 4.35
C GLN A 20 9.18 -9.79 5.31
N PHE A 21 7.95 -9.45 5.71
CA PHE A 21 7.11 -10.35 6.50
C PHE A 21 6.86 -11.69 5.79
N HIS A 22 6.70 -11.71 4.46
CA HIS A 22 6.47 -12.93 3.68
C HIS A 22 7.73 -13.52 3.01
N ARG A 23 8.75 -12.69 2.81
CA ARG A 23 10.02 -13.00 2.13
C ARG A 23 11.16 -12.30 2.89
N PRO A 24 11.65 -12.86 4.01
CA PRO A 24 12.59 -12.17 4.91
C PRO A 24 13.92 -11.72 4.26
N THR A 25 14.37 -12.44 3.23
CA THR A 25 15.60 -12.10 2.49
C THR A 25 15.38 -11.07 1.38
N TRP A 26 14.12 -10.72 1.09
CA TRP A 26 13.80 -9.73 0.07
C TRP A 26 14.22 -8.34 0.53
N LYS A 27 14.83 -7.59 -0.38
CA LYS A 27 15.22 -6.20 -0.15
C LYS A 27 14.70 -5.36 -1.29
N PHE A 28 14.16 -4.19 -0.96
CA PHE A 28 13.90 -3.16 -1.93
C PHE A 28 15.25 -2.82 -2.59
N THR A 29 15.33 -2.87 -3.92
CA THR A 29 16.58 -2.77 -4.66
C THR A 29 17.42 -1.57 -4.23
N LYS A 30 18.76 -1.72 -4.20
CA LYS A 30 19.71 -0.73 -3.64
C LYS A 30 19.51 0.71 -4.13
N GLU A 31 18.99 0.92 -5.34
CA GLU A 31 18.74 2.24 -5.93
C GLU A 31 17.62 3.05 -5.25
N PHE A 32 16.83 2.43 -4.38
CA PHE A 32 15.67 3.04 -3.72
C PHE A 32 15.73 2.94 -2.18
N ALA A 33 16.82 2.37 -1.65
CA ALA A 33 17.10 2.33 -0.22
C ALA A 33 17.60 3.72 0.26
N ILE A 34 16.69 4.68 0.34
CA ILE A 34 16.95 5.98 0.95
C ILE A 34 16.66 5.83 2.45
N GLU A 35 17.70 5.71 3.28
CA GLU A 35 17.52 5.82 4.73
C GLU A 35 16.89 7.20 5.02
N SER A 36 15.71 7.20 5.62
CA SER A 36 14.98 8.41 6.01
C SER A 36 14.63 8.25 7.48
N ASP A 37 15.18 9.12 8.32
CA ASP A 37 14.95 9.11 9.77
C ASP A 37 13.51 9.49 10.14
N HIS A 38 12.74 10.00 9.17
CA HIS A 38 11.34 10.40 9.34
C HIS A 38 10.48 9.78 8.25
N THR A 39 9.57 8.89 8.66
CA THR A 39 8.57 8.25 7.81
C THR A 39 7.21 8.27 8.51
N HIS A 40 6.12 8.37 7.74
CA HIS A 40 4.77 8.21 8.29
C HIS A 40 4.44 6.73 8.58
N PHE A 41 5.32 5.80 8.21
CA PHE A 41 5.17 4.39 8.51
C PHE A 41 5.79 4.05 9.88
N THR A 42 5.01 4.20 10.94
CA THR A 42 5.43 3.95 12.33
C THR A 42 5.28 2.49 12.74
N GLU A 43 5.83 2.10 13.89
CA GLU A 43 5.63 0.76 14.47
C GLU A 43 4.16 0.42 14.69
N ASN A 44 3.37 1.37 15.22
CA ASN A 44 1.92 1.22 15.37
C ASN A 44 1.23 0.97 14.03
N PHE A 45 1.67 1.67 12.97
CA PHE A 45 1.18 1.45 11.62
C PHE A 45 1.52 0.04 11.13
N ALA A 46 2.78 -0.39 11.30
CA ALA A 46 3.24 -1.72 10.92
C ALA A 46 2.44 -2.83 11.62
N ASN A 47 2.23 -2.71 12.93
CA ASN A 47 1.42 -3.64 13.72
C ASN A 47 -0.03 -3.68 13.22
N TYR A 48 -0.64 -2.52 12.94
CA TYR A 48 -2.00 -2.46 12.42
C TYR A 48 -2.12 -3.15 11.05
N ILE A 49 -1.18 -2.89 10.14
CA ILE A 49 -1.14 -3.51 8.81
C ILE A 49 -0.98 -5.03 8.94
N GLN A 50 -0.09 -5.50 9.81
CA GLN A 50 0.12 -6.92 10.02
C GLN A 50 -1.15 -7.60 10.52
N ILE A 51 -1.79 -7.06 11.56
CA ILE A 51 -3.05 -7.60 12.10
C ILE A 51 -4.13 -7.60 11.01
N PHE A 52 -4.30 -6.49 10.29
CA PHE A 52 -5.29 -6.40 9.21
C PHE A 52 -5.06 -7.48 8.14
N ILE A 53 -3.82 -7.66 7.69
CA ILE A 53 -3.49 -8.67 6.68
C ILE A 53 -3.77 -10.07 7.21
N GLN A 54 -3.37 -10.37 8.45
CA GLN A 54 -3.59 -11.69 9.07
C GLN A 54 -5.08 -12.01 9.24
N GLU A 55 -5.88 -11.05 9.70
CA GLU A 55 -7.33 -11.22 9.89
C GLU A 55 -8.09 -11.37 8.55
N ASN A 56 -7.54 -10.84 7.46
CA ASN A 56 -8.21 -10.81 6.16
C ASN A 56 -7.52 -11.69 5.10
N ASP A 57 -6.53 -12.48 5.48
CA ASP A 57 -5.59 -13.13 4.55
C ASP A 57 -6.29 -13.96 3.48
N VAL A 58 -7.17 -14.87 3.93
CA VAL A 58 -7.94 -15.77 3.06
C VAL A 58 -8.83 -14.99 2.10
N ARG A 59 -9.53 -13.97 2.61
CA ARG A 59 -10.42 -13.14 1.79
C ARG A 59 -9.65 -12.38 0.73
N ILE A 60 -8.55 -11.71 1.12
CA ILE A 60 -7.71 -10.95 0.19
C ILE A 60 -7.13 -11.88 -0.87
N GLN A 61 -6.68 -13.08 -0.51
CA GLN A 61 -6.18 -14.05 -1.47
C GLN A 61 -7.28 -14.52 -2.43
N MET A 62 -8.48 -14.82 -1.95
CA MET A 62 -9.61 -15.19 -2.81
C MET A 62 -9.99 -14.07 -3.79
N ASP A 63 -10.10 -12.84 -3.30
CA ASP A 63 -10.40 -11.66 -4.13
C ASP A 63 -9.31 -11.47 -5.21
N TYR A 64 -8.05 -11.65 -4.83
CA TYR A 64 -6.92 -11.59 -5.75
C TYR A 64 -7.02 -12.67 -6.83
N GLU A 65 -7.15 -13.93 -6.43
CA GLU A 65 -7.23 -15.04 -7.37
C GLU A 65 -8.43 -14.90 -8.30
N GLN A 66 -9.58 -14.44 -7.80
CA GLN A 66 -10.76 -14.17 -8.63
C GLN A 66 -10.51 -13.04 -9.64
N ALA A 67 -9.84 -11.96 -9.23
CA ALA A 67 -9.54 -10.83 -10.09
C ALA A 67 -8.49 -11.15 -11.17
N PHE A 68 -7.56 -12.07 -10.89
CA PHE A 68 -6.42 -12.39 -11.78
C PHE A 68 -6.46 -13.80 -12.38
N ARG A 69 -7.54 -14.57 -12.19
CA ARG A 69 -7.63 -15.94 -12.69
C ARG A 69 -7.47 -15.98 -14.21
N GLY A 70 -6.44 -16.69 -14.68
CA GLY A 70 -6.19 -16.88 -16.11
C GLY A 70 -5.68 -15.63 -16.84
N ILE A 71 -5.29 -14.58 -16.10
CA ILE A 71 -4.71 -13.36 -16.67
C ILE A 71 -3.17 -13.47 -16.60
N GLU A 72 -2.49 -13.19 -17.71
CA GLU A 72 -1.03 -13.09 -17.73
C GLU A 72 -0.58 -11.87 -16.91
N PHE A 73 0.24 -12.06 -15.88
CA PHE A 73 0.64 -10.95 -15.01
C PHE A 73 1.58 -9.96 -15.70
N THR A 74 1.02 -8.86 -16.20
CA THR A 74 1.78 -7.72 -16.72
C THR A 74 1.73 -6.51 -15.79
N LYS A 75 2.62 -5.55 -16.03
CA LYS A 75 2.61 -4.24 -15.37
C LYS A 75 1.24 -3.54 -15.48
N ASP A 76 0.64 -3.57 -16.66
CA ASP A 76 -0.63 -2.85 -16.92
C ASP A 76 -1.77 -3.44 -16.10
N ILE A 77 -1.76 -4.76 -15.92
CA ILE A 77 -2.73 -5.45 -15.06
C ILE A 77 -2.54 -5.02 -13.61
N PHE A 78 -1.31 -4.95 -13.10
CA PHE A 78 -1.05 -4.49 -11.73
C PHE A 78 -1.54 -3.04 -11.49
N ASN A 79 -1.36 -2.15 -12.48
CA ASN A 79 -1.87 -0.79 -12.42
C ASN A 79 -3.41 -0.73 -12.41
N ASN A 80 -4.06 -1.59 -13.21
CA ASN A 80 -5.52 -1.70 -13.22
C ASN A 80 -6.07 -2.17 -11.87
N VAL A 81 -5.28 -2.91 -11.09
CA VAL A 81 -5.65 -3.31 -9.72
C VAL A 81 -5.77 -2.12 -8.79
N GLY A 82 -4.80 -1.20 -8.85
CA GLY A 82 -4.85 0.04 -8.08
C GLY A 82 -6.12 0.84 -8.37
N GLN A 83 -6.52 0.92 -9.64
CA GLN A 83 -7.76 1.58 -10.05
C GLN A 83 -9.01 0.83 -9.59
N HIS A 84 -9.02 -0.50 -9.72
CA HIS A 84 -10.14 -1.35 -9.30
C HIS A 84 -10.34 -1.29 -7.77
N LEU A 85 -9.28 -1.45 -6.99
CA LEU A 85 -9.32 -1.36 -5.53
C LEU A 85 -9.76 0.03 -5.05
N ASN A 86 -9.30 1.09 -5.72
CA ASN A 86 -9.79 2.44 -5.42
C ASN A 86 -11.30 2.54 -5.64
N ARG A 87 -11.82 1.99 -6.74
CA ARG A 87 -13.27 2.00 -7.01
C ARG A 87 -14.06 1.19 -6.01
N GLU A 88 -13.57 0.01 -5.60
CA GLU A 88 -14.29 -0.88 -4.68
C GLU A 88 -14.25 -0.38 -3.24
N ILE A 89 -13.10 0.07 -2.75
CA ILE A 89 -12.93 0.49 -1.35
C ILE A 89 -13.59 1.85 -1.10
N PHE A 90 -13.46 2.78 -2.04
CA PHE A 90 -14.05 4.11 -1.95
C PHE A 90 -15.39 4.23 -2.69
N LYS A 91 -16.03 3.10 -3.05
CA LYS A 91 -17.31 3.08 -3.76
C LYS A 91 -18.38 3.87 -2.98
N GLY A 92 -18.95 4.88 -3.63
CA GLY A 92 -20.03 5.68 -3.06
C GLY A 92 -19.62 6.65 -1.96
N GLU A 93 -18.32 6.81 -1.69
CA GLU A 93 -17.84 7.79 -0.72
C GLU A 93 -17.46 9.10 -1.38
N VAL A 94 -18.00 10.18 -0.81
CA VAL A 94 -17.63 11.55 -1.17
C VAL A 94 -16.53 12.08 -0.25
N VAL A 95 -16.20 11.40 0.85
CA VAL A 95 -15.29 11.89 1.89
C VAL A 95 -14.27 10.82 2.27
N PHE A 96 -13.01 11.23 2.45
CA PHE A 96 -11.92 10.36 2.88
C PHE A 96 -12.20 9.70 4.23
N CYS A 97 -11.93 8.40 4.30
CA CYS A 97 -12.05 7.59 5.50
C CYS A 97 -10.70 6.94 5.83
N VAL A 98 -10.12 7.29 6.98
CA VAL A 98 -8.83 6.75 7.48
C VAL A 98 -8.80 5.22 7.46
N LYS A 99 -9.87 4.59 7.99
CA LYS A 99 -9.98 3.13 8.04
C LYS A 99 -9.90 2.49 6.65
N LYS A 100 -10.58 3.09 5.66
CA LYS A 100 -10.58 2.60 4.28
C LYS A 100 -9.26 2.87 3.56
N PHE A 101 -8.62 3.99 3.83
CA PHE A 101 -7.27 4.26 3.31
C PHE A 101 -6.26 3.24 3.82
N ILE A 102 -6.26 2.93 5.11
CA ILE A 102 -5.39 1.89 5.67
C ILE A 102 -5.71 0.52 5.04
N ALA A 103 -6.99 0.17 4.91
CA ALA A 103 -7.40 -1.07 4.23
C ALA A 103 -6.91 -1.14 2.78
N TYR A 104 -7.02 -0.05 2.03
CA TYR A 104 -6.49 0.07 0.66
C TYR A 104 -4.98 -0.19 0.64
N CYS A 105 -4.22 0.49 1.49
CA CYS A 105 -2.77 0.29 1.62
C CYS A 105 -2.41 -1.16 1.97
N SER A 106 -3.11 -1.78 2.93
CA SER A 106 -2.91 -3.19 3.31
C SER A 106 -3.15 -4.15 2.15
N ILE A 107 -4.25 -3.96 1.42
CA ILE A 107 -4.64 -4.84 0.31
C ILE A 107 -3.64 -4.71 -0.84
N ILE A 108 -3.25 -3.49 -1.20
CA ILE A 108 -2.18 -3.25 -2.20
C ILE A 108 -0.89 -3.95 -1.78
N ALA A 109 -0.48 -3.81 -0.51
CA ALA A 109 0.73 -4.44 -0.01
C ALA A 109 0.65 -5.99 -0.06
N LYS A 110 -0.50 -6.59 0.28
CA LYS A 110 -0.69 -8.04 0.16
C LYS A 110 -0.72 -8.50 -1.31
N TYR A 111 -1.40 -7.76 -2.17
CA TYR A 111 -1.44 -8.03 -3.61
C TYR A 111 -0.06 -7.93 -4.26
N THR A 112 0.81 -7.06 -3.73
CA THR A 112 2.20 -6.96 -4.14
C THR A 112 2.95 -8.26 -3.88
N VAL A 113 2.80 -8.83 -2.68
CA VAL A 113 3.40 -10.11 -2.32
C VAL A 113 2.91 -11.22 -3.24
N LEU A 114 1.59 -11.33 -3.42
CA LEU A 114 0.98 -12.34 -4.29
C LEU A 114 1.51 -12.21 -5.73
N SER A 115 1.49 -11.02 -6.30
CA SER A 115 1.95 -10.77 -7.68
C SER A 115 3.44 -11.08 -7.85
N TYR A 116 4.26 -10.77 -6.85
CA TYR A 116 5.68 -11.09 -6.86
C TYR A 116 5.92 -12.62 -6.83
N ILE A 117 5.11 -13.35 -6.07
CA ILE A 117 5.13 -14.82 -5.99
C ILE A 117 4.72 -15.43 -7.33
N PHE A 118 3.68 -14.88 -7.98
CA PHE A 118 3.22 -15.32 -9.31
C PHE A 118 4.10 -14.85 -10.48
N GLY A 119 5.21 -14.17 -10.21
CA GLY A 119 6.26 -13.90 -11.20
C GLY A 119 6.47 -12.43 -11.56
N LEU A 120 5.59 -11.51 -11.16
CA LEU A 120 5.74 -10.09 -11.42
C LEU A 120 6.75 -9.44 -10.47
N LYS A 121 8.05 -9.56 -10.81
CA LYS A 121 9.14 -9.05 -9.95
C LYS A 121 9.12 -7.53 -9.73
N SER A 122 8.53 -6.78 -10.66
CA SER A 122 8.37 -5.32 -10.54
C SER A 122 7.16 -4.88 -9.70
N ALA A 123 6.34 -5.80 -9.20
CA ALA A 123 5.14 -5.48 -8.41
C ALA A 123 5.41 -4.50 -7.25
N PRO A 124 6.49 -4.64 -6.45
CA PRO A 124 6.78 -3.71 -5.36
C PRO A 124 6.95 -2.25 -5.81
N VAL A 125 7.60 -2.02 -6.96
CA VAL A 125 7.81 -0.67 -7.50
C VAL A 125 6.47 -0.07 -7.97
N HIS A 126 5.64 -0.88 -8.60
CA HIS A 126 4.30 -0.44 -9.04
C HIS A 126 3.37 -0.15 -7.87
N ALA A 127 3.45 -0.94 -6.80
CA ALA A 127 2.64 -0.74 -5.61
C ALA A 127 2.96 0.59 -4.92
N VAL A 128 4.25 0.94 -4.82
CA VAL A 128 4.68 2.25 -4.33
C VAL A 128 4.06 3.37 -5.16
N ALA A 129 4.17 3.30 -6.49
CA ALA A 129 3.59 4.31 -7.39
C ALA A 129 2.07 4.43 -7.23
N ILE A 130 1.35 3.31 -7.15
CA ILE A 130 -0.11 3.27 -6.97
C ILE A 130 -0.55 3.94 -5.66
N ILE A 131 0.17 3.74 -4.56
CA ILE A 131 -0.13 4.38 -3.28
C ILE A 131 0.15 5.88 -3.37
N CYS A 132 1.30 6.28 -3.92
CA CYS A 132 1.63 7.69 -4.10
C CYS A 132 0.64 8.43 -5.00
N ASP A 133 0.21 7.82 -6.11
CA ASP A 133 -0.76 8.40 -7.03
C ASP A 133 -2.13 8.55 -6.37
N ASN A 134 -2.52 7.61 -5.52
CA ASN A 134 -3.74 7.73 -4.73
C ASN A 134 -3.66 8.89 -3.72
N ILE A 135 -2.57 8.99 -2.95
CA ILE A 135 -2.38 10.11 -2.00
C ILE A 135 -2.40 11.44 -2.77
N LYS A 136 -1.71 11.53 -3.90
CA LYS A 136 -1.70 12.72 -4.77
C LYS A 136 -3.10 13.06 -5.26
N TYR A 137 -3.89 12.07 -5.69
CA TYR A 137 -5.28 12.27 -6.07
C TYR A 137 -6.11 12.82 -4.91
N LEU A 138 -6.02 12.22 -3.72
CA LEU A 138 -6.75 12.66 -2.53
C LEU A 138 -6.36 14.09 -2.12
N ARG A 139 -5.07 14.46 -2.25
CA ARG A 139 -4.59 15.84 -2.06
C ARG A 139 -5.23 16.80 -3.07
N ASN A 140 -5.30 16.42 -4.35
CA ASN A 140 -5.86 17.26 -5.41
C ASN A 140 -7.35 17.55 -5.22
N ILE A 141 -8.11 16.61 -4.65
CA ILE A 141 -9.54 16.80 -4.33
C ILE A 141 -9.76 17.37 -2.92
N GLY A 142 -8.70 17.79 -2.23
CA GLY A 142 -8.77 18.43 -0.91
C GLY A 142 -9.08 17.49 0.26
N GLN A 143 -9.00 16.18 0.06
CA GLN A 143 -9.35 15.17 1.06
C GLN A 143 -8.15 14.58 1.81
N PHE A 144 -6.94 14.94 1.41
CA PHE A 144 -5.72 14.56 2.10
C PHE A 144 -4.86 15.81 2.30
N THR A 145 -4.52 16.08 3.55
CA THR A 145 -3.68 17.21 3.97
C THR A 145 -2.53 16.70 4.82
N ASN A 146 -1.65 17.59 5.29
CA ASN A 146 -0.59 17.19 6.21
C ASN A 146 -1.16 16.73 7.57
N ASP A 147 -2.30 17.28 8.00
CA ASP A 147 -2.99 16.88 9.23
C ASP A 147 -3.61 15.48 9.13
N THR A 148 -3.94 15.04 7.91
CA THR A 148 -4.46 13.69 7.67
C THR A 148 -3.48 12.61 8.15
N TRP A 149 -2.16 12.85 8.04
CA TRP A 149 -1.17 11.93 8.59
C TRP A 149 -1.27 11.83 10.11
N CYS A 150 -1.48 12.94 10.81
CA CYS A 150 -1.69 12.95 12.26
C CYS A 150 -2.94 12.16 12.65
N ASP A 151 -4.03 12.29 11.90
CA ASP A 151 -5.26 11.54 12.15
C ASP A 151 -5.09 10.03 11.93
N ILE A 152 -4.33 9.66 10.90
CA ILE A 152 -3.96 8.27 10.67
C ILE A 152 -3.12 7.73 11.84
N GLN A 153 -2.11 8.48 12.31
CA GLN A 153 -1.29 8.06 13.45
C GLN A 153 -2.10 7.88 14.73
N LYS A 154 -3.03 8.80 15.01
CA LYS A 154 -3.95 8.68 16.15
C LYS A 154 -4.81 7.43 16.05
N PHE A 155 -5.36 7.15 14.86
CA PHE A 155 -6.20 5.99 14.63
C PHE A 155 -5.47 4.66 14.81
N VAL A 156 -4.22 4.54 14.31
CA VAL A 156 -3.44 3.31 14.49
C VAL A 156 -2.89 3.15 15.91
N GLY A 157 -2.65 4.26 16.62
CA GLY A 157 -2.18 4.26 18.02
C GLY A 157 -3.27 4.14 19.08
N SER A 158 -4.56 4.23 18.71
CA SER A 158 -5.69 4.17 19.66
C SER A 158 -6.18 2.75 20.00
N LYS A 159 -5.40 1.71 19.69
CA LYS A 159 -5.75 0.31 19.93
C LYS A 159 -4.79 -0.36 20.90
#